data_AF-A0ABD4TJ31-F1
#
_entry.id   AF-A0ABD4TJ31-F1
#
_cell.length_a   1.000
_cell.length_b   1.000
_cell.length_c   1.000
_cell.angle_alpha   90.00
_cell.angle_beta   90.00
_cell.angle_gamma   90.00
#
_symmetry.space_group_name_H-M   'P 1'
#
loop_
_entity.id
_entity.type
_entity.pdbx_description
1 polymer ?
#
loop_
_entity_poly.entity_id
_entity_poly.type
_entity_poly.pdbx_seq_one_letter_code
_entity_poly.pdbx_strand_id
1 'polypeptide(L)'
;MKRPSSSDAVSNLIGYIIITGVLMVLLVTVMISANDALMVKPAERFTYHNYVDIGNGMSVRIVDIYTLAPVNGSIVSDIDIPYDVLGEGYIITVRRSGVDQEILVVGDRTETVISLAGIGATRAVRGTTTGGGVNRVIYDSGGV
;
A
#
# COMPACT_ATOMS: atom_id res chain seq x y z
N MET A 1 46.84 36.93 32.30
CA MET A 1 45.66 36.07 32.03
C MET A 1 44.61 36.41 33.08
N LYS A 2 43.55 37.14 32.71
CA LYS A 2 42.53 37.63 33.66
C LYS A 2 41.60 36.47 34.02
N ARG A 3 41.46 36.13 35.31
CA ARG A 3 40.54 35.07 35.75
C ARG A 3 39.10 35.53 35.44
N PRO A 4 38.26 34.68 34.82
CA PRO A 4 36.86 35.03 34.58
C PRO A 4 36.17 35.28 35.93
N SER A 5 35.30 36.28 35.98
CA SER A 5 34.51 36.54 37.17
C SER A 5 33.50 35.40 37.36
N SER A 6 33.08 35.13 38.60
CA SER A 6 32.09 34.07 38.88
C SER A 6 30.78 34.28 38.11
N SER A 7 30.38 35.53 37.88
CA SER A 7 29.22 35.87 37.03
C SER A 7 29.41 35.48 35.57
N ASP A 8 30.61 35.63 35.01
CA ASP A 8 30.89 35.24 33.62
C ASP A 8 30.83 33.71 33.47
N ALA A 9 31.31 32.97 34.47
CA ALA A 9 31.25 31.52 34.48
C ALA A 9 29.80 31.00 34.55
N VAL A 10 28.95 31.61 35.39
CA VAL A 10 27.53 31.27 35.49
C VAL A 10 26.77 31.66 34.22
N SER A 11 27.06 32.83 33.64
CA SER A 11 26.44 33.27 32.39
C SER A 11 26.77 32.33 31.22
N ASN A 12 28.03 31.91 31.09
CA ASN A 12 28.43 30.94 30.07
C ASN A 12 27.76 29.58 30.28
N LEU A 13 27.64 29.12 31.53
CA LEU A 13 26.94 27.88 31.85
C LEU A 13 25.46 27.93 31.44
N ILE A 14 24.77 29.03 31.74
CA ILE A 14 23.38 29.25 31.32
C ILE A 14 23.27 29.24 29.78
N GLY A 15 24.21 29.90 29.09
CA GLY A 15 24.29 29.89 27.64
C GLY A 15 24.39 28.46 27.07
N TYR A 16 25.26 27.62 27.64
CA TYR A 16 25.37 26.23 27.21
C TYR A 16 24.11 25.40 27.47
N ILE A 17 23.43 25.62 28.61
CA ILE A 17 22.17 24.93 28.93
C ILE A 17 21.08 25.30 27.91
N ILE A 18 20.96 26.58 27.57
CA ILE A 18 19.96 27.03 26.59
C ILE A 18 20.26 26.44 25.20
N ILE A 19 21.52 26.54 24.75
CA ILE A 19 21.92 26.02 23.44
C ILE A 19 21.66 24.50 23.36
N THR A 20 22.07 23.75 24.37
CA THR A 20 21.84 22.30 24.41
C THR A 20 20.36 21.94 24.45
N GLY A 21 19.55 22.67 25.23
CA GLY A 21 18.10 22.50 25.25
C GLY A 21 17.46 22.71 23.87
N VAL A 22 17.85 23.78 23.17
CA VAL A 22 17.37 24.07 21.81
C VAL A 22 17.80 22.97 20.83
N LEU A 23 19.06 22.52 20.91
CA LEU A 23 19.58 21.44 20.06
C LEU A 23 18.86 20.11 20.31
N MET A 24 18.51 19.78 21.56
CA MET A 24 17.75 18.57 21.87
C MET A 24 16.35 18.61 21.24
N VAL A 25 15.65 19.75 21.33
CA VAL A 25 14.32 19.91 20.71
C VAL A 25 14.41 19.81 19.18
N LEU A 26 15.41 20.47 18.58
CA LEU A 26 15.68 20.35 17.14
C LEU A 26 15.98 18.90 16.74
N LEU A 27 16.80 18.19 17.51
CA LEU A 27 17.16 16.81 17.23
C LEU A 27 15.93 15.89 17.22
N VAL A 28 15.06 16.00 18.23
CA VAL A 28 13.81 15.22 18.29
C VAL A 28 12.92 15.54 17.08
N THR A 29 12.81 16.82 16.71
CA THR A 29 11.99 17.25 15.57
C THR A 29 12.52 16.69 14.25
N VAL A 30 13.84 16.75 14.06
CA VAL A 30 14.51 16.19 12.88
C VAL A 30 14.36 14.68 12.84
N MET A 31 14.49 13.98 13.97
CA MET A 31 14.34 12.52 14.03
C MET A 31 12.94 12.06 13.61
N ILE A 32 11.89 12.73 14.09
CA ILE A 32 10.50 12.44 13.70
C ILE A 32 10.30 12.75 12.21
N SER A 33 10.76 13.91 11.76
CA SER A 33 10.61 14.33 10.36
C SER A 33 11.38 13.42 9.40
N ALA A 34 12.57 12.96 9.80
CA ALA A 34 13.39 12.04 9.04
C ALA A 34 12.73 10.66 8.94
N ASN A 35 12.12 10.15 10.02
CA ASN A 35 11.39 8.88 9.97
C ASN A 35 10.22 8.94 8.96
N ASP A 36 9.42 10.00 9.01
CA ASP A 36 8.30 10.19 8.09
C ASP A 36 8.77 10.32 6.62
N ALA A 37 9.78 11.17 6.39
CA ALA A 37 10.27 11.47 5.04
C ALA A 37 11.07 10.33 4.40
N LEU A 38 11.83 9.58 5.20
CA LEU A 38 12.79 8.58 4.68
C LEU A 38 12.30 7.13 4.82
N MET A 39 11.38 6.84 5.75
CA MET A 39 10.85 5.48 5.92
C MET A 39 9.39 5.38 5.52
N VAL A 40 8.51 6.15 6.16
CA VAL A 40 7.05 5.96 6.02
C VAL A 40 6.57 6.28 4.60
N LYS A 41 6.81 7.49 4.11
CA LYS A 41 6.33 7.92 2.79
C LYS A 41 6.90 7.10 1.62
N PRO A 42 8.21 6.78 1.59
CA PRO A 42 8.75 5.89 0.57
C PRO A 42 8.13 4.49 0.61
N ALA A 43 7.94 3.91 1.80
CA ALA A 43 7.33 2.59 1.95
C ALA A 43 5.89 2.59 1.41
N GLU A 44 5.07 3.56 1.78
CA GLU A 44 3.69 3.69 1.26
C GLU A 44 3.66 3.83 -0.26
N ARG A 45 4.61 4.58 -0.84
CA ARG A 45 4.70 4.72 -2.29
C ARG A 45 5.09 3.42 -2.98
N PHE A 46 6.02 2.65 -2.42
CA PHE A 46 6.37 1.33 -2.94
C PHE A 46 5.19 0.36 -2.82
N THR A 47 4.50 0.34 -1.68
CA THR A 47 3.30 -0.48 -1.48
C THR A 47 2.22 -0.13 -2.50
N TYR A 48 1.97 1.16 -2.72
CA TYR A 48 1.01 1.63 -3.71
C TYR A 48 1.32 1.09 -5.11
N HIS A 49 2.57 1.19 -5.58
CA HIS A 49 2.93 0.68 -6.90
C HIS A 49 2.79 -0.84 -7.01
N ASN A 50 3.19 -1.59 -5.97
CA ASN A 50 2.97 -3.04 -5.95
C ASN A 50 1.48 -3.40 -5.96
N TYR A 51 0.64 -2.67 -5.23
CA TYR A 51 -0.81 -2.90 -5.23
C TYR A 51 -1.45 -2.57 -6.58
N VAL A 52 -1.00 -1.51 -7.25
CA VAL A 52 -1.38 -1.21 -8.64
C VAL A 52 -1.00 -2.37 -9.56
N ASP A 53 0.21 -2.90 -9.47
CA ASP A 53 0.68 -3.99 -10.32
C ASP A 53 -0.08 -5.30 -10.06
N ILE A 54 -0.34 -5.63 -8.80
CA ILE A 54 -1.18 -6.79 -8.39
C ILE A 54 -2.59 -6.63 -8.96
N GLY A 55 -3.22 -5.47 -8.76
CA GLY A 55 -4.57 -5.20 -9.26
C GLY A 55 -4.66 -5.23 -10.78
N ASN A 56 -3.66 -4.70 -11.48
CA ASN A 56 -3.57 -4.75 -12.94
C ASN A 56 -3.37 -6.18 -13.45
N GLY A 57 -2.49 -6.97 -12.82
CA GLY A 57 -2.28 -8.37 -13.16
C GLY A 57 -3.56 -9.21 -13.01
N MET A 58 -4.29 -8.99 -11.92
CA MET A 58 -5.61 -9.59 -11.70
C MET A 58 -6.63 -9.15 -12.77
N SER A 59 -6.66 -7.86 -13.10
CA SER A 59 -7.56 -7.30 -14.11
C SER A 59 -7.33 -7.94 -15.48
N VAL A 60 -6.08 -7.98 -15.94
CA VAL A 60 -5.71 -8.63 -17.21
C VAL A 60 -6.15 -10.09 -17.21
N ARG A 61 -5.92 -10.83 -16.12
CA ARG A 61 -6.29 -12.24 -16.08
C ARG A 61 -7.79 -12.48 -16.14
N ILE A 62 -8.57 -11.61 -15.48
CA ILE A 62 -10.03 -11.63 -15.56
C ILE A 62 -10.50 -11.33 -16.98
N VAL A 63 -9.91 -10.34 -17.64
CA VAL A 63 -10.19 -9.98 -19.05
C VAL A 63 -9.86 -11.13 -19.99
N ASP A 64 -8.72 -11.80 -19.80
CA ASP A 64 -8.29 -12.93 -20.62
C ASP A 64 -9.30 -14.08 -20.53
N ILE A 65 -9.73 -14.43 -19.31
CA ILE A 65 -10.74 -15.47 -19.09
C ILE A 65 -12.06 -15.09 -19.75
N TYR A 66 -12.48 -13.82 -19.67
CA TYR A 66 -13.67 -13.34 -20.35
C TYR A 66 -13.57 -13.51 -21.87
N THR A 67 -12.41 -13.20 -22.45
CA THR A 67 -12.19 -13.27 -23.90
C THR A 67 -12.18 -14.71 -24.42
N LEU A 68 -11.72 -15.66 -23.58
CA LEU A 68 -11.64 -17.08 -23.91
C LEU A 68 -12.85 -17.90 -23.44
N ALA A 69 -13.77 -17.29 -22.69
CA ALA A 69 -14.88 -17.96 -22.04
C ALA A 69 -15.75 -18.75 -23.04
N PRO A 70 -15.91 -20.08 -22.87
CA PRO A 70 -16.74 -20.88 -23.77
C PRO A 70 -18.22 -20.56 -23.59
N VAL A 71 -19.04 -20.87 -24.60
CA VAL A 71 -20.50 -20.77 -24.51
C VAL A 71 -21.04 -21.72 -23.43
N ASN A 72 -20.45 -22.92 -23.32
CA ASN A 72 -20.76 -23.93 -22.30
C ASN A 72 -19.45 -24.46 -21.71
N GLY A 73 -19.37 -24.52 -20.38
CA GLY A 73 -18.23 -25.05 -19.64
C GLY A 73 -17.62 -24.04 -18.66
N SER A 74 -16.44 -24.37 -18.14
CA SER A 74 -15.72 -23.55 -17.17
C SER A 74 -14.25 -23.37 -17.53
N ILE A 75 -13.68 -22.25 -17.11
CA ILE A 75 -12.25 -21.97 -17.14
C ILE A 75 -11.79 -21.76 -15.71
N VAL A 76 -10.76 -22.48 -15.31
CA VAL A 76 -10.10 -22.28 -14.02
C VAL A 76 -8.70 -21.79 -14.29
N SER A 77 -8.35 -20.69 -13.66
CA SER A 77 -7.00 -20.15 -13.68
C SER A 77 -6.50 -19.96 -12.27
N ASP A 78 -5.31 -20.49 -12.02
CA ASP A 78 -4.51 -20.10 -10.87
C ASP A 78 -3.71 -18.84 -11.20
N ILE A 79 -3.63 -17.94 -10.23
CA ILE A 79 -2.89 -16.70 -10.28
C ILE A 79 -1.90 -16.75 -9.13
N ASP A 80 -0.64 -16.54 -9.45
CA ASP A 80 0.40 -16.37 -8.46
C ASP A 80 0.51 -14.88 -8.16
N ILE A 81 0.29 -14.53 -6.88
CA ILE A 81 0.47 -13.17 -6.37
C ILE A 81 1.35 -13.25 -5.14
N PRO A 82 2.12 -12.19 -4.81
CA PRO A 82 2.97 -12.17 -3.63
C PRO A 82 2.19 -12.51 -2.35
N TYR A 83 2.84 -13.17 -1.39
CA TYR A 83 2.21 -13.43 -0.10
C TYR A 83 1.95 -12.14 0.68
N ASP A 84 2.91 -11.23 0.63
CA ASP A 84 2.93 -9.94 1.30
C ASP A 84 3.63 -8.89 0.41
N VAL A 85 3.44 -7.62 0.76
CA VAL A 85 4.17 -6.50 0.18
C VAL A 85 4.88 -5.76 1.31
N LEU A 86 6.21 -5.77 1.27
CA LEU A 86 7.06 -5.19 2.34
C LEU A 86 6.82 -5.82 3.72
N GLY A 87 6.49 -7.11 3.80
CA GLY A 87 6.18 -7.80 5.05
C GLY A 87 4.75 -7.61 5.55
N GLU A 88 3.94 -6.81 4.85
CA GLU A 88 2.56 -6.52 5.21
C GLU A 88 1.59 -7.31 4.33
N GLY A 89 0.63 -7.96 5.00
CA GLY A 89 -0.45 -8.68 4.32
C GLY A 89 -1.44 -7.71 3.66
N TYR A 90 -2.17 -8.22 2.67
CA TYR A 90 -3.17 -7.43 1.96
C TYR A 90 -4.35 -8.28 1.51
N ILE A 91 -5.47 -7.60 1.28
CA ILE A 91 -6.74 -8.18 0.84
C ILE A 91 -7.06 -7.63 -0.53
N ILE A 92 -7.42 -8.51 -1.45
CA ILE A 92 -7.95 -8.17 -2.76
C ILE A 92 -9.46 -8.45 -2.74
N THR A 93 -10.28 -7.48 -3.14
CA THR A 93 -11.73 -7.67 -3.28
C THR A 93 -12.20 -7.12 -4.62
N VAL A 94 -13.01 -7.90 -5.33
CA VAL A 94 -13.73 -7.41 -6.50
C VAL A 94 -15.10 -6.91 -6.06
N ARG A 95 -15.36 -5.62 -6.26
CA ARG A 95 -16.64 -4.98 -5.91
C ARG A 95 -17.27 -4.30 -7.11
N ARG A 96 -18.57 -4.04 -6.99
CA ARG A 96 -19.30 -3.24 -7.97
C ARG A 96 -19.14 -1.76 -7.66
N SER A 97 -18.92 -0.94 -8.68
CA SER A 97 -18.86 0.51 -8.61
C SER A 97 -19.82 1.09 -9.64
N GLY A 98 -21.07 1.34 -9.21
CA GLY A 98 -22.15 1.72 -10.12
C GLY A 98 -22.46 0.63 -11.17
N VAL A 99 -22.29 0.96 -12.45
CA VAL A 99 -22.46 0.03 -13.58
C VAL A 99 -21.20 -0.81 -13.86
N ASP A 100 -20.04 -0.36 -13.37
CA ASP A 100 -18.75 -1.00 -13.57
C ASP A 100 -18.35 -1.86 -12.36
N GLN A 101 -17.18 -2.49 -12.47
CA GLN A 101 -16.56 -3.23 -11.37
C GLN A 101 -15.16 -2.70 -11.12
N GLU A 102 -14.69 -2.90 -9.90
CA GLU A 102 -13.38 -2.47 -9.43
C GLU A 102 -12.71 -3.61 -8.68
N ILE A 103 -11.40 -3.73 -8.87
CA ILE A 103 -10.52 -4.52 -8.02
C ILE A 103 -9.94 -3.57 -6.99
N LEU A 104 -10.21 -3.89 -5.73
CA LEU A 104 -9.71 -3.18 -4.58
C LEU A 104 -8.57 -3.99 -3.96
N VAL A 105 -7.40 -3.38 -3.81
CA VAL A 105 -6.26 -3.97 -3.07
C VAL A 105 -6.01 -3.11 -1.84
N VAL A 106 -6.16 -3.69 -0.64
CA VAL A 106 -6.09 -2.99 0.64
C VAL A 106 -5.07 -3.64 1.55
N GLY A 107 -4.17 -2.83 2.10
CA GLY A 107 -3.41 -3.16 3.32
C GLY A 107 -3.63 -2.09 4.37
N ASP A 108 -2.86 -2.13 5.45
CA ASP A 108 -3.09 -1.31 6.64
C ASP A 108 -3.02 0.21 6.40
N ARG A 109 -2.11 0.65 5.52
CA ARG A 109 -1.81 2.07 5.28
C ARG A 109 -2.09 2.54 3.86
N THR A 110 -2.38 1.62 2.95
CA THR A 110 -2.46 1.92 1.51
C THR A 110 -3.61 1.15 0.89
N GLU A 111 -4.37 1.85 0.06
CA GLU A 111 -5.48 1.31 -0.72
C GLU A 111 -5.25 1.67 -2.18
N THR A 112 -5.59 0.76 -3.09
CA THR A 112 -5.57 1.01 -4.52
C THR A 112 -6.83 0.44 -5.15
N VAL A 113 -7.42 1.23 -6.05
CA VAL A 113 -8.62 0.88 -6.80
C VAL A 113 -8.26 0.80 -8.28
N ILE A 114 -8.55 -0.34 -8.88
CA ILE A 114 -8.28 -0.63 -10.29
C ILE A 114 -9.64 -0.86 -10.95
N SER A 115 -9.97 -0.04 -11.95
CA SER A 115 -11.24 -0.20 -12.68
C SER A 115 -11.18 -1.41 -13.60
N LEU A 116 -12.26 -2.20 -13.58
CA LEU A 116 -12.53 -3.32 -14.48
C LEU A 116 -13.46 -2.83 -15.60
N ALA A 117 -13.01 -1.81 -16.33
CA ALA A 117 -13.84 -1.06 -17.27
C ALA A 117 -14.40 -1.96 -18.40
N GLY A 118 -15.73 -1.91 -18.60
CA GLY A 118 -16.41 -2.52 -19.76
C GLY A 118 -16.81 -3.99 -19.63
N ILE A 119 -16.25 -4.75 -18.69
CA ILE A 119 -16.54 -6.18 -18.50
C ILE A 119 -17.63 -6.42 -17.45
N GLY A 120 -17.59 -5.66 -16.35
CA GLY A 120 -18.49 -5.83 -15.22
C GLY A 120 -19.97 -5.54 -15.52
N ALA A 121 -20.25 -4.82 -16.61
CA ALA A 121 -21.60 -4.58 -17.10
C ALA A 121 -22.23 -5.80 -17.79
N THR A 122 -21.43 -6.73 -18.31
CA THR A 122 -21.92 -7.90 -19.07
C THR A 122 -21.81 -9.22 -18.31
N ARG A 123 -20.73 -9.42 -17.54
CA ARG A 123 -20.52 -10.60 -16.69
C ARG A 123 -19.88 -10.16 -15.38
N ALA A 124 -20.66 -10.19 -14.30
CA ALA A 124 -20.21 -9.73 -13.01
C ALA A 124 -19.18 -10.69 -12.40
N VAL A 125 -18.01 -10.15 -12.04
CA VAL A 125 -16.96 -10.87 -11.31
C VAL A 125 -17.09 -10.59 -9.82
N ARG A 126 -16.94 -11.60 -8.97
CA ARG A 126 -17.04 -11.45 -7.51
C ARG A 126 -15.99 -12.29 -6.83
N GLY A 127 -15.57 -11.85 -5.66
CA GLY A 127 -14.66 -12.60 -4.83
C GLY A 127 -13.78 -11.72 -3.97
N THR A 128 -13.25 -12.32 -2.91
CA THR A 128 -12.25 -11.73 -2.04
C THR A 128 -11.16 -12.77 -1.85
N THR A 129 -9.92 -12.33 -1.86
CA THR A 129 -8.77 -13.17 -1.62
C THR A 129 -7.66 -12.38 -0.93
N THR A 130 -6.57 -13.05 -0.57
CA THR A 130 -5.40 -12.46 0.07
C THR A 130 -4.14 -12.90 -0.67
N GLY A 131 -3.00 -12.26 -0.41
CA GLY A 131 -1.70 -12.77 -0.89
C GLY A 131 -1.40 -14.21 -0.45
N GLY A 132 -2.03 -14.68 0.62
CA GLY A 132 -1.89 -16.05 1.10
C GLY A 132 -2.45 -17.13 0.18
N GLY A 133 -1.60 -18.06 -0.24
CA GLY A 133 -1.99 -19.30 -0.92
C GLY A 133 -2.15 -19.16 -2.44
N VAL A 134 -2.71 -20.20 -3.06
CA VAL A 134 -2.99 -20.18 -4.50
C VAL A 134 -4.28 -19.42 -4.74
N ASN A 135 -4.16 -18.29 -5.45
CA ASN A 135 -5.30 -17.47 -5.80
C ASN A 135 -5.93 -18.03 -7.07
N ARG A 136 -7.24 -18.21 -7.09
CA ARG A 136 -7.93 -18.86 -8.20
C ARG A 136 -9.05 -17.99 -8.73
N VAL A 137 -9.05 -17.80 -10.05
CA VAL A 137 -10.16 -17.18 -10.79
C VAL A 137 -10.89 -18.28 -11.56
N ILE A 138 -12.20 -18.35 -11.34
CA ILE A 138 -13.08 -19.34 -11.95
C ILE A 138 -14.09 -18.58 -12.79
N TYR A 139 -14.30 -19.08 -14.00
CA TYR A 139 -15.42 -18.73 -14.84
C TYR A 139 -16.26 -19.97 -15.06
N ASP A 140 -17.56 -19.90 -14.76
CA ASP A 140 -18.55 -20.90 -15.17
C ASP A 140 -19.65 -20.26 -16.04
N SER A 141 -19.92 -20.88 -17.19
CA SER A 141 -21.03 -20.52 -18.09
C SER A 141 -22.41 -20.52 -17.41
N GLY A 142 -22.58 -21.25 -16.31
CA GLY A 142 -23.78 -21.25 -15.46
C GLY A 142 -23.99 -19.99 -14.61
N GLY A 143 -23.04 -19.04 -14.66
CA GLY A 143 -23.13 -17.76 -13.94
C GLY A 143 -22.53 -17.78 -12.53
N VAL A 144 -21.53 -18.65 -12.31
CA VAL A 144 -20.79 -18.77 -11.04
C VAL A 144 -19.31 -18.48 -11.27
#